data_AF-A0A1J3JHI3-F1
#
_entry.id   AF-A0A1J3JHI3-F1
#
_cell.length_a   1.000
_cell.length_b   1.000
_cell.length_c   1.000
_cell.angle_alpha   90.00
_cell.angle_beta   90.00
_cell.angle_gamma   90.00
#
_symmetry.space_group_name_H-M   'P 1'
#
loop_
_entity.id
_entity.type
_entity.pdbx_description
1 polymer ?
#
loop_
_entity_poly.entity_id
_entity_poly.type
_entity_poly.pdbx_seq_one_letter_code
_entity_poly.pdbx_strand_id
1 'polypeptide(L)'
;NGSAEIRQDEVKRLLQKLHGLYVERPAKVELRPLLTGLTLNVIMRMMTGKRFFEEHVEDGQAAVISSEFRNLVAEILEVSAADNPADFLPALQWFDYKGLVRRAKRIGEKMDRFLQGFLDEHRANKERLEFKNTMIAHLLDSQEKEPRYYNDDTIKGLLLMMVIGGTDTSALTVEWAMSNLLNHPQALDTTRQEIE
;
A
#
# COMPACT_ATOMS: atom_id res chain seq x y z
N ASN A 1 0.92 21.31 0.78
CA ASN A 1 1.27 20.21 1.73
C ASN A 1 1.25 18.94 0.90
N GLY A 2 2.42 18.42 0.49
CA GLY A 2 2.52 17.44 -0.60
C GLY A 2 1.68 16.17 -0.40
N SER A 3 1.46 15.75 0.84
CA SER A 3 0.61 14.60 1.16
C SER A 3 -0.88 14.85 0.83
N ALA A 4 -1.38 16.07 1.02
CA ALA A 4 -2.77 16.41 0.71
C ALA A 4 -3.03 16.43 -0.81
N GLU A 5 -2.08 16.97 -1.57
CA GLU A 5 -2.13 17.03 -3.04
C GLU A 5 -2.14 15.62 -3.64
N ILE A 6 -1.30 14.70 -3.12
CA ILE A 6 -1.30 13.29 -3.53
C ILE A 6 -2.66 12.64 -3.28
N ARG A 7 -3.23 12.81 -2.06
CA ARG A 7 -4.54 12.22 -1.73
C ARG A 7 -5.65 12.75 -2.62
N GLN A 8 -5.69 14.07 -2.85
CA GLN A 8 -6.70 14.69 -3.70
C GLN A 8 -6.60 14.19 -5.15
N ASP A 9 -5.39 14.06 -5.69
CA ASP A 9 -5.17 13.54 -7.04
C ASP A 9 -5.60 12.06 -7.17
N GLU A 10 -5.27 11.20 -6.20
CA GLU A 10 -5.72 9.80 -6.21
C GLU A 10 -7.25 9.67 -6.07
N VAL A 11 -7.87 10.47 -5.19
CA VAL A 11 -9.33 10.50 -5.05
C VAL A 11 -9.99 10.95 -6.34
N LYS A 12 -9.47 12.00 -6.98
CA LYS A 12 -9.99 12.49 -8.26
C LYS A 12 -9.94 11.42 -9.35
N ARG A 13 -8.85 10.65 -9.41
CA ARG A 13 -8.71 9.54 -10.37
C ARG A 13 -9.70 8.41 -10.10
N LEU A 14 -9.92 8.06 -8.84
CA LEU A 14 -10.95 7.09 -8.48
C LEU A 14 -12.34 7.57 -8.91
N LEU A 15 -12.68 8.84 -8.67
CA LEU A 15 -13.96 9.41 -9.09
C LEU A 15 -14.12 9.41 -10.61
N GLN A 16 -13.07 9.73 -11.37
CA GLN A 16 -13.07 9.65 -12.83
C GLN A 16 -13.30 8.21 -13.31
N LYS A 17 -12.66 7.23 -12.68
CA LYS A 17 -12.87 5.81 -12.99
C LYS A 17 -14.30 5.37 -12.71
N LEU A 18 -14.85 5.73 -11.55
CA LEU A 18 -16.25 5.44 -11.19
C LEU A 18 -17.23 6.10 -12.17
N HIS A 19 -16.96 7.34 -12.58
CA HIS A 19 -17.77 8.04 -13.57
C HIS A 19 -17.72 7.35 -14.95
N GLY A 20 -16.53 6.94 -15.40
CA GLY A 20 -16.37 6.18 -16.65
C GLY A 20 -17.16 4.88 -16.64
N LEU A 21 -17.04 4.10 -15.56
CA LEU A 21 -17.82 2.87 -15.37
C LEU A 21 -19.33 3.12 -15.43
N TYR A 22 -19.80 4.20 -14.79
CA TYR A 22 -21.21 4.59 -14.83
C TYR A 22 -21.69 4.96 -16.23
N VAL A 23 -20.89 5.73 -16.98
CA VAL A 23 -21.21 6.17 -18.36
C VAL A 23 -21.25 5.00 -19.33
N GLU A 24 -20.31 4.07 -19.24
CA GLU A 24 -20.27 2.88 -20.11
C GLU A 24 -21.45 1.93 -19.83
N ARG A 25 -21.73 1.68 -18.54
CA ARG A 25 -22.86 0.84 -18.12
C ARG A 25 -23.22 1.12 -16.66
N PRO A 26 -24.42 1.67 -16.36
CA PRO A 26 -24.90 1.76 -14.99
C PRO A 26 -24.92 0.37 -14.35
N ALA A 27 -23.98 0.13 -13.42
CA ALA A 27 -23.74 -1.18 -12.83
C ALA A 27 -23.39 -1.05 -11.35
N LYS A 28 -23.62 -2.14 -10.61
CA LYS A 28 -23.11 -2.27 -9.24
C LYS A 28 -21.58 -2.37 -9.29
N VAL A 29 -20.91 -1.66 -8.39
CA VAL A 29 -19.45 -1.62 -8.31
C VAL A 29 -19.00 -2.15 -6.96
N GLU A 30 -17.99 -3.02 -6.96
CA GLU A 30 -17.32 -3.43 -5.73
C GLU A 30 -16.30 -2.35 -5.31
N LEU A 31 -16.51 -1.77 -4.13
CA LEU A 31 -15.67 -0.65 -3.65
C LEU A 31 -14.33 -1.13 -3.08
N ARG A 32 -14.28 -2.30 -2.43
CA ARG A 32 -13.05 -2.78 -1.78
C ARG A 32 -11.83 -2.80 -2.70
N PRO A 33 -11.86 -3.38 -3.92
CA PRO A 33 -10.68 -3.42 -4.78
C PRO A 33 -10.22 -2.01 -5.22
N LEU A 34 -11.17 -1.10 -5.42
CA LEU A 34 -10.91 0.28 -5.82
C LEU A 34 -10.28 1.10 -4.68
N LEU A 35 -10.82 0.99 -3.47
CA LEU A 35 -10.30 1.66 -2.27
C LEU A 35 -8.94 1.11 -1.84
N THR A 36 -8.71 -0.20 -2.03
CA THR A 36 -7.39 -0.81 -1.81
C THR A 36 -6.37 -0.25 -2.79
N GLY A 37 -6.73 -0.13 -4.07
CA GLY A 37 -5.87 0.52 -5.08
C GLY A 37 -5.58 1.99 -4.76
N LEU A 38 -6.61 2.74 -4.35
CA LEU A 38 -6.49 4.14 -3.92
C LEU A 38 -5.48 4.30 -2.78
N THR A 39 -5.68 3.56 -1.69
CA THR A 39 -4.86 3.66 -0.48
C THR A 39 -3.43 3.23 -0.74
N LEU A 40 -3.23 2.14 -1.49
CA LEU A 40 -1.91 1.67 -1.86
C LEU A 40 -1.17 2.69 -2.74
N ASN A 41 -1.84 3.31 -3.72
CA ASN A 41 -1.22 4.37 -4.53
C ASN A 41 -0.84 5.60 -3.71
N VAL A 42 -1.71 6.03 -2.79
CA VAL A 42 -1.41 7.14 -1.87
C VAL A 42 -0.14 6.83 -1.07
N ILE A 43 -0.07 5.64 -0.46
CA ILE A 43 1.09 5.21 0.34
C ILE A 43 2.36 5.14 -0.52
N MET A 44 2.28 4.47 -1.68
CA MET A 44 3.43 4.32 -2.57
C MET A 44 3.97 5.65 -3.08
N ARG A 45 3.08 6.62 -3.39
CA ARG A 45 3.50 7.97 -3.80
C ARG A 45 4.13 8.76 -2.67
N MET A 46 3.60 8.66 -1.45
CA MET A 46 4.23 9.29 -0.28
C MET A 46 5.58 8.64 0.06
N MET A 47 5.71 7.33 -0.13
CA MET A 47 6.92 6.58 0.20
C MET A 47 8.03 6.75 -0.84
N THR A 48 7.68 6.63 -2.12
CA THR A 48 8.65 6.51 -3.21
C THR A 48 8.64 7.69 -4.19
N GLY A 49 7.67 8.58 -4.09
CA GLY A 49 7.45 9.66 -5.06
C GLY A 49 6.72 9.20 -6.34
N LYS A 50 6.55 7.90 -6.54
CA LYS A 50 5.99 7.31 -7.76
C LYS A 50 4.63 6.67 -7.54
N ARG A 51 3.80 6.73 -8.57
CA ARG A 51 2.58 5.92 -8.64
C ARG A 51 2.95 4.54 -9.16
N PHE A 52 2.54 3.51 -8.45
CA PHE A 52 2.83 2.12 -8.83
C PHE A 52 1.68 1.49 -9.60
N PHE A 53 0.42 1.82 -9.30
CA PHE A 53 -0.74 1.13 -9.85
C PHE A 53 -1.52 2.05 -10.79
N GLU A 54 -1.18 2.02 -12.08
CA GLU A 54 -2.03 2.55 -13.15
C GLU A 54 -2.49 1.40 -14.05
N GLU A 55 -3.76 1.42 -14.47
CA GLU A 55 -4.31 0.43 -15.42
C GLU A 55 -3.88 0.70 -16.88
N HIS A 56 -3.25 1.85 -17.13
CA HIS A 56 -2.81 2.30 -18.46
C HIS A 56 -1.32 2.65 -18.47
N VAL A 57 -0.48 1.75 -17.96
CA VAL A 57 0.95 1.88 -18.21
C VAL A 57 1.21 1.37 -19.64
N GLU A 58 1.54 2.28 -20.56
CA GLU A 58 1.98 1.90 -21.92
C GLU A 58 3.25 1.03 -21.88
N ASP A 59 4.00 1.10 -20.78
CA ASP A 59 5.14 0.25 -20.48
C ASP A 59 4.71 -1.03 -19.74
N GLY A 60 4.62 -2.13 -20.50
CA GLY A 60 4.24 -3.44 -19.98
C GLY A 60 5.13 -3.96 -18.84
N GLN A 61 6.38 -3.51 -18.72
CA GLN A 61 7.26 -3.97 -17.62
C GLN A 61 6.87 -3.35 -16.28
N ALA A 62 6.58 -2.05 -16.25
CA ALA A 62 6.17 -1.38 -15.03
C ALA A 62 4.82 -1.90 -14.50
N ALA A 63 3.88 -2.25 -15.39
CA ALA A 63 2.63 -2.91 -15.02
C ALA A 63 2.86 -4.29 -14.38
N VAL A 64 3.78 -5.10 -14.93
CA VAL A 64 4.12 -6.42 -14.37
C VAL A 64 4.75 -6.27 -12.98
N ILE A 65 5.76 -5.41 -12.82
CA ILE A 65 6.44 -5.17 -11.53
C ILE A 65 5.44 -4.72 -10.46
N SER A 66 4.52 -3.84 -10.84
CA SER A 66 3.44 -3.38 -9.98
C SER A 66 2.53 -4.53 -9.54
N SER A 67 2.08 -5.36 -10.49
CA SER A 67 1.24 -6.53 -10.19
C SER A 67 1.94 -7.53 -9.27
N GLU A 68 3.24 -7.76 -9.47
CA GLU A 68 4.04 -8.65 -8.63
C GLU A 68 4.16 -8.11 -7.20
N PHE A 69 4.41 -6.81 -7.05
CA PHE A 69 4.45 -6.17 -5.74
C PHE A 69 3.12 -6.28 -5.00
N ARG A 70 1.99 -6.03 -5.67
CA ARG A 70 0.66 -6.18 -5.05
C ARG A 70 0.34 -7.63 -4.66
N ASN A 71 0.71 -8.59 -5.50
CA ASN A 71 0.55 -10.00 -5.17
C ASN A 71 1.39 -10.37 -3.94
N LEU A 72 2.63 -9.87 -3.85
CA LEU A 72 3.46 -10.07 -2.67
C LEU A 72 2.85 -9.45 -1.42
N VAL A 73 2.33 -8.23 -1.48
CA VAL A 73 1.63 -7.61 -0.33
C VAL A 73 0.45 -8.46 0.12
N ALA A 74 -0.37 -8.96 -0.83
CA ALA A 74 -1.49 -9.85 -0.51
C ALA A 74 -1.02 -11.18 0.12
N GLU A 75 0.05 -11.80 -0.40
CA GLU A 75 0.62 -13.02 0.18
C GLU A 75 1.18 -12.79 1.59
N ILE A 76 1.80 -11.63 1.86
CA ILE A 76 2.26 -11.29 3.21
C ILE A 76 1.08 -11.16 4.17
N LEU A 77 0.03 -10.45 3.77
CA LEU A 77 -1.18 -10.30 4.59
C LEU A 77 -1.82 -11.67 4.89
N GLU A 78 -1.91 -12.53 3.88
CA GLU A 78 -2.45 -13.89 4.04
C GLU A 78 -1.61 -14.72 5.02
N VAL A 79 -0.29 -14.73 4.87
CA VAL A 79 0.60 -15.47 5.77
C VAL A 79 0.60 -14.89 7.18
N SER A 80 0.50 -13.56 7.32
CA SER A 80 0.46 -12.89 8.63
C SER A 80 -0.85 -13.15 9.39
N ALA A 81 -1.92 -13.47 8.68
CA ALA A 81 -3.23 -13.81 9.26
C ALA A 81 -3.46 -15.33 9.40
N ALA A 82 -2.49 -16.17 9.01
CA ALA A 82 -2.66 -17.62 9.00
C ALA A 82 -2.54 -18.22 10.42
N ASP A 83 -3.46 -19.13 10.75
CA ASP A 83 -3.38 -19.90 11.99
C ASP A 83 -2.18 -20.87 11.94
N ASN A 84 -1.21 -20.68 12.85
CA ASN A 84 -0.09 -21.60 13.04
C ASN A 84 -0.10 -22.18 14.46
N PRO A 85 -0.39 -23.48 14.65
CA PRO A 85 -0.33 -24.14 15.95
C PRO A 85 1.01 -24.00 16.67
N ALA A 86 2.12 -23.86 15.92
CA ALA A 86 3.45 -23.66 16.51
C ALA A 86 3.62 -22.30 17.20
N ASP A 87 2.74 -21.32 16.94
CA ASP A 87 2.74 -20.03 17.64
C ASP A 87 2.17 -20.17 19.07
N PHE A 88 1.33 -21.19 19.30
CA PHE A 88 0.68 -21.46 20.59
C PHE A 88 1.35 -22.59 21.37
N LEU A 89 1.97 -23.55 20.67
CA LEU A 89 2.59 -24.74 21.25
C LEU A 89 4.08 -24.80 20.88
N PRO A 90 4.99 -24.41 21.81
CA PRO A 90 6.43 -24.38 21.54
C PRO A 90 7.01 -25.70 21.03
N ALA A 91 6.46 -26.85 21.46
CA ALA A 91 6.89 -28.17 21.00
C ALA A 91 6.69 -28.41 19.50
N LEU A 92 5.78 -27.66 18.85
CA LEU A 92 5.51 -27.77 17.42
C LEU A 92 6.41 -26.85 16.56
N GLN A 93 7.26 -26.01 17.16
CA GLN A 93 8.17 -25.12 16.43
C GLN A 93 9.21 -25.87 15.58
N TRP A 94 9.50 -27.13 15.91
CA TRP A 94 10.38 -27.99 15.10
C TRP A 94 9.70 -28.49 13.82
N PHE A 95 8.38 -28.37 13.72
CA PHE A 95 7.60 -28.80 12.57
C PHE A 95 7.03 -27.60 11.82
N ASP A 96 7.40 -27.46 10.56
CA ASP A 96 6.86 -26.42 9.67
C ASP A 96 5.44 -26.80 9.23
N TYR A 97 4.47 -26.58 10.12
CA TYR A 97 3.07 -26.92 9.89
C TYR A 97 2.54 -26.21 8.65
N LYS A 98 2.02 -26.99 7.69
CA LYS A 98 1.57 -26.53 6.37
C LYS A 98 2.63 -25.77 5.54
N GLY A 99 3.91 -25.81 5.93
CA GLY A 99 4.96 -25.10 5.20
C GLY A 99 4.95 -23.58 5.38
N LEU A 100 4.24 -23.05 6.38
CA LEU A 100 4.05 -21.61 6.58
C LEU A 100 5.38 -20.86 6.77
N VAL A 101 6.33 -21.42 7.54
CA VAL A 101 7.62 -20.77 7.80
C VAL A 101 8.44 -20.69 6.51
N ARG A 102 8.46 -21.78 5.72
CA ARG A 102 9.13 -21.79 4.41
C ARG A 102 8.49 -20.81 3.42
N ARG A 103 7.15 -20.71 3.42
CA ARG A 103 6.41 -19.74 2.60
C ARG A 103 6.74 -18.30 3.01
N ALA A 104 6.70 -18.00 4.31
CA ALA A 104 7.02 -16.68 4.86
C ALA A 104 8.44 -16.23 4.47
N LYS A 105 9.45 -17.11 4.62
CA LYS A 105 10.84 -16.81 4.21
C LYS A 105 10.93 -16.45 2.73
N ARG A 106 10.33 -17.25 1.86
CA ARG A 106 10.37 -17.02 0.41
C ARG A 106 9.71 -15.70 0.01
N ILE A 107 8.57 -15.37 0.61
CA ILE A 107 7.87 -14.10 0.36
C ILE A 107 8.71 -12.93 0.91
N GLY A 108 9.27 -13.08 2.11
CA GLY A 108 10.15 -12.10 2.75
C GLY A 108 11.37 -11.76 1.88
N GLU A 109 12.06 -12.77 1.33
CA GLU A 109 13.19 -12.56 0.42
C GLU A 109 12.80 -11.81 -0.87
N LYS A 110 11.60 -12.07 -1.40
CA LYS A 110 11.09 -11.34 -2.58
C LYS A 110 10.78 -9.89 -2.22
N MET A 111 10.09 -9.66 -1.11
CA MET A 111 9.74 -8.31 -0.65
C MET A 111 10.98 -7.49 -0.29
N ASP A 112 11.98 -8.12 0.33
CA ASP A 112 13.27 -7.48 0.65
C ASP A 112 13.93 -6.90 -0.60
N ARG A 113 13.94 -7.64 -1.72
CA ARG A 113 14.46 -7.15 -3.00
C ARG A 113 13.69 -5.96 -3.55
N PHE A 114 12.36 -5.95 -3.44
CA PHE A 114 11.55 -4.80 -3.85
C PHE A 114 11.89 -3.55 -3.03
N LEU A 115 11.94 -3.70 -1.71
CA LEU A 115 12.24 -2.59 -0.81
C LEU A 115 13.66 -2.07 -1.01
N GLN A 116 14.64 -2.97 -1.16
CA GLN A 116 16.02 -2.60 -1.49
C GLN A 116 16.08 -1.82 -2.82
N GLY A 117 15.35 -2.28 -3.84
CA GLY A 117 15.25 -1.56 -5.11
C GLY A 117 14.74 -0.13 -4.96
N PHE A 118 13.77 0.12 -4.08
CA PHE A 118 13.30 1.48 -3.80
C PHE A 118 14.37 2.34 -3.11
N LEU A 119 15.11 1.77 -2.14
CA LEU A 119 16.21 2.47 -1.47
C LEU A 119 17.32 2.83 -2.46
N ASP A 120 17.75 1.86 -3.27
CA ASP A 120 18.84 2.05 -4.23
C ASP A 120 18.45 3.06 -5.32
N GLU A 121 17.20 3.05 -5.76
CA GLU A 121 16.68 4.06 -6.68
C GLU A 121 16.73 5.46 -6.08
N HIS A 122 16.35 5.64 -4.82
CA HIS A 122 16.42 6.95 -4.15
C HIS A 122 17.88 7.40 -3.99
N ARG A 123 18.79 6.49 -3.65
CA ARG A 123 20.23 6.78 -3.57
C ARG A 123 20.80 7.22 -4.91
N ALA A 124 20.38 6.59 -6.00
CA ALA A 124 20.83 6.93 -7.35
C ALA A 124 20.25 8.26 -7.87
N ASN A 125 19.11 8.71 -7.33
CA ASN A 125 18.36 9.85 -7.87
C ASN A 125 18.11 10.99 -6.85
N LYS A 126 18.97 11.14 -5.83
CA LYS A 126 18.84 12.14 -4.74
C LYS A 126 18.56 13.58 -5.21
N GLU A 127 19.06 13.96 -6.40
CA GLU A 127 18.89 15.31 -6.92
C GLU A 127 17.56 15.58 -7.62
N ARG A 128 16.79 14.56 -8.00
CA ARG A 128 15.52 14.77 -8.70
C ARG A 128 14.43 15.19 -7.70
N LEU A 129 13.64 16.18 -8.09
CA LEU A 129 12.56 16.75 -7.25
C LEU A 129 11.55 15.70 -6.78
N GLU A 130 11.25 14.70 -7.61
CA GLU A 130 10.32 13.60 -7.29
C GLU A 130 10.74 12.78 -6.07
N PHE A 131 12.04 12.73 -5.76
CA PHE A 131 12.61 11.97 -4.64
C PHE A 131 13.00 12.84 -3.45
N LYS A 132 12.80 14.17 -3.47
CA LYS A 132 13.29 15.05 -2.38
C LYS A 132 12.39 15.12 -1.16
N ASN A 133 11.10 14.79 -1.30
CA ASN A 133 10.13 14.91 -0.20
C ASN A 133 9.31 13.63 -0.03
N THR A 134 9.99 12.49 -0.07
CA THR A 134 9.41 11.16 0.13
C THR A 134 9.82 10.60 1.49
N MET A 135 9.06 9.64 2.00
CA MET A 135 9.44 8.96 3.26
C MET A 135 10.84 8.34 3.17
N ILE A 136 11.18 7.71 2.04
CA ILE A 136 12.51 7.11 1.85
C ILE A 136 13.60 8.18 1.90
N ALA A 137 13.38 9.35 1.29
CA ALA A 137 14.34 10.45 1.35
C ALA A 137 14.63 10.87 2.79
N HIS A 138 13.57 11.11 3.58
CA HIS A 138 13.70 11.50 4.99
C HIS A 138 14.37 10.40 5.85
N LEU A 139 14.11 9.12 5.55
CA LEU A 139 14.73 7.99 6.24
C LEU A 139 16.22 7.83 5.86
N LEU A 140 16.58 8.08 4.60
CA LEU A 140 17.98 8.09 4.14
C LEU A 140 18.75 9.28 4.74
N ASP A 141 18.15 10.46 4.84
CA ASP A 141 18.75 11.59 5.57
C ASP A 141 18.95 11.26 7.06
N SER A 142 18.04 10.48 7.65
CA SER A 142 18.17 9.99 9.03
C SER A 142 19.27 8.92 9.14
N GLN A 143 19.47 8.08 8.12
CA GLN A 143 20.59 7.14 8.01
C GLN A 143 21.94 7.84 8.00
N GLU A 144 22.06 9.00 7.33
CA GLU A 144 23.32 9.78 7.33
C GLU A 144 23.66 10.33 8.72
N LYS A 145 22.65 10.68 9.52
CA LYS A 145 22.82 11.23 10.88
C LYS A 145 22.99 10.14 11.96
N GLU A 146 22.22 9.06 11.85
CA GLU A 146 22.10 8.01 12.86
C GLU A 146 22.15 6.60 12.23
N PRO A 147 23.26 6.22 11.57
CA PRO A 147 23.36 5.02 10.74
C PRO A 147 23.15 3.70 11.51
N ARG A 148 23.41 3.70 12.82
CA ARG A 148 23.18 2.53 13.68
C ARG A 148 21.69 2.22 13.82
N TYR A 149 20.83 3.25 13.90
CA TYR A 149 19.40 3.09 14.10
C TYR A 149 18.67 2.95 12.76
N TYR A 150 19.07 3.73 11.76
CA TYR A 150 18.47 3.73 10.42
C TYR A 150 19.31 2.96 9.41
N ASN A 151 19.71 1.72 9.74
CA ASN A 151 20.28 0.82 8.74
C ASN A 151 19.21 0.37 7.73
N ASP A 152 19.64 -0.22 6.62
CA ASP A 152 18.74 -0.63 5.52
C ASP A 152 17.62 -1.55 6.00
N ASP A 153 17.89 -2.48 6.90
CA ASP A 153 16.88 -3.41 7.41
C ASP A 153 15.82 -2.68 8.25
N THR A 154 16.22 -1.73 9.09
CA THR A 154 15.27 -0.88 9.84
C THR A 154 14.41 -0.07 8.87
N ILE A 155 15.02 0.58 7.87
CA ILE A 155 14.29 1.40 6.90
C ILE A 155 13.30 0.52 6.12
N LYS A 156 13.75 -0.60 5.55
CA LYS A 156 12.89 -1.55 4.83
C LYS A 156 11.74 -2.04 5.72
N GLY A 157 12.00 -2.34 6.99
CA GLY A 157 10.96 -2.69 7.97
C GLY A 157 9.91 -1.59 8.16
N LEU A 158 10.32 -0.34 8.30
CA LEU A 158 9.40 0.81 8.41
C LEU A 158 8.54 0.98 7.14
N LEU A 159 9.15 0.85 5.96
CA LEU A 159 8.43 0.93 4.69
C LEU A 159 7.40 -0.20 4.56
N LEU A 160 7.78 -1.42 4.93
CA LEU A 160 6.86 -2.58 4.89
C LEU A 160 5.66 -2.36 5.82
N MET A 161 5.89 -1.86 7.04
CA MET A 161 4.82 -1.56 7.99
C MET A 161 3.86 -0.49 7.49
N MET A 162 4.36 0.52 6.77
CA MET A 162 3.49 1.53 6.15
C MET A 162 2.59 0.94 5.06
N VAL A 163 3.12 0.05 4.22
CA VAL A 163 2.34 -0.61 3.16
C VAL A 163 1.27 -1.53 3.74
N ILE A 164 1.66 -2.45 4.62
CA ILE A 164 0.74 -3.44 5.21
C ILE A 164 -0.27 -2.75 6.14
N GLY A 165 0.22 -1.93 7.07
CA GLY A 165 -0.61 -1.30 8.08
C GLY A 165 -1.50 -0.20 7.54
N GLY A 166 -1.10 0.49 6.47
CA GLY A 166 -1.84 1.63 5.92
C GLY A 166 -2.87 1.28 4.85
N THR A 167 -2.63 0.23 4.04
CA THR A 167 -3.46 -0.06 2.86
C THR A 167 -4.82 -0.63 3.27
N ASP A 168 -4.82 -1.83 3.88
CA ASP A 168 -6.06 -2.57 4.14
C ASP A 168 -6.93 -1.91 5.19
N THR A 169 -6.33 -1.35 6.23
CA THR A 169 -7.04 -0.68 7.34
C THR A 169 -7.77 0.56 6.84
N SER A 170 -7.11 1.40 6.03
CA SER A 170 -7.70 2.61 5.46
C SER A 170 -8.80 2.26 4.45
N ALA A 171 -8.56 1.27 3.57
CA ALA A 171 -9.52 0.84 2.58
C ALA A 171 -10.79 0.27 3.24
N LEU A 172 -10.62 -0.59 4.26
CA LEU A 172 -11.70 -1.14 5.08
C LEU A 172 -12.50 -0.03 5.75
N THR A 173 -11.82 0.95 6.36
CA THR A 173 -12.48 2.05 7.08
C THR A 173 -13.35 2.89 6.14
N VAL A 174 -12.82 3.27 4.97
CA VAL A 174 -13.58 4.04 3.98
C VAL A 174 -14.75 3.23 3.42
N GLU A 175 -14.57 1.93 3.18
CA GLU A 175 -15.67 1.08 2.73
C GLU A 175 -16.79 1.02 3.77
N TRP A 176 -16.45 0.82 5.05
CA TRP A 176 -17.44 0.83 6.13
C TRP A 176 -18.14 2.18 6.25
N ALA A 177 -17.40 3.29 6.14
CA ALA A 177 -17.99 4.63 6.16
C ALA A 177 -19.00 4.80 5.02
N MET A 178 -18.62 4.44 3.79
CA MET A 178 -19.51 4.51 2.62
C MET A 178 -20.73 3.61 2.77
N SER A 179 -20.55 2.37 3.25
CA SER A 179 -21.64 1.44 3.51
C SER A 179 -22.62 1.99 4.55
N ASN A 180 -22.12 2.57 5.64
CA ASN A 180 -22.98 3.17 6.67
C ASN A 180 -23.74 4.38 6.12
N LEU A 181 -23.09 5.28 5.38
CA LEU A 181 -23.75 6.47 4.81
C LEU A 181 -24.83 6.09 3.80
N LEU A 182 -24.54 5.14 2.89
CA LEU A 182 -25.49 4.70 1.87
C LEU A 182 -26.71 3.96 2.45
N ASN A 183 -26.57 3.36 3.64
CA ASN A 183 -27.67 2.71 4.35
C ASN A 183 -28.42 3.63 5.33
N HIS A 184 -27.93 4.87 5.57
CA HIS A 184 -28.53 5.84 6.49
C HIS A 184 -28.67 7.23 5.83
N PRO A 185 -29.73 7.46 5.03
CA PRO A 185 -29.87 8.67 4.21
C PRO A 185 -29.79 9.99 4.99
N GLN A 186 -30.36 10.04 6.20
CA GLN A 186 -30.29 11.23 7.05
C GLN A 186 -28.84 11.60 7.39
N ALA A 187 -28.01 10.61 7.74
CA ALA A 187 -26.61 10.84 8.03
C ALA A 187 -25.84 11.29 6.78
N LEU A 188 -26.13 10.69 5.62
CA LEU A 188 -25.55 11.09 4.34
C LEU A 188 -25.88 12.55 3.97
N ASP A 189 -27.14 12.95 4.14
CA ASP A 189 -27.57 14.33 3.84
C ASP A 189 -26.91 15.34 4.79
N THR A 190 -26.81 15.02 6.09
CA THR A 190 -26.07 15.86 7.04
C THR A 190 -24.60 15.98 6.65
N THR A 191 -23.92 14.87 6.35
CA THR A 191 -22.51 14.91 5.92
C THR A 191 -22.32 15.73 4.65
N ARG A 192 -23.26 15.71 3.69
CA ARG A 192 -23.20 16.57 2.50
C ARG A 192 -23.27 18.05 2.87
N GLN A 193 -24.17 18.43 3.77
CA GLN A 193 -24.32 19.83 4.21
C GLN A 193 -23.09 20.35 4.97
N GLU A 194 -22.35 19.48 5.67
CA GLU A 194 -21.15 19.86 6.41
C GLU A 194 -19.93 20.18 5.51
N ILE A 195 -19.91 19.65 4.27
CA ILE A 195 -18.80 19.80 3.33
C ILE A 195 -19.12 20.74 2.15
N GLU A 196 -20.33 21.30 2.13
CA GLU A 196 -20.75 22.40 1.25
C GLU A 196 -20.35 23.77 1.84
#